data_AF-A0A7J5D3U1-F1
#
_entry.id   AF-A0A7J5D3U1-F1
#
_cell.length_a   1.000
_cell.length_b   1.000
_cell.length_c   1.000
_cell.angle_alpha   90.00
_cell.angle_beta   90.00
_cell.angle_gamma   90.00
#
_symmetry.space_group_name_H-M   'P 1'
#
loop_
_entity.id
_entity.type
_entity.pdbx_description
1 polymer ?
#
loop_
_entity_poly.entity_id
_entity_poly.type
_entity_poly.pdbx_seq_one_letter_code
_entity_poly.pdbx_strand_id
1 'polypeptide(L)'
;MSEPTNLSRDSLTTDALIEYRREIADLKQRIKNRRLQVLGLVCTPIVLAGTLLAWASLKVSFWLNSSIPDALDNILSGISIFLAAAVVAQMVAEFNEDFEVWKDRRTSVRELRLRLSLAQERHILEARRRTPPSMDRQASYKEKLPTEIARLRNESRHYRRVHLLMQWLLFVSSAAISAVTAWYDPPQPAKGALIGLGFTVTVITAATGYFKPRERAFNLQQTADSIEQHATALELGIAPYNAIEEDRNLELLATTVEGLRAEQRMREQQLDQPQQGQQQVI
;
A
#
# COMPACT_ATOMS: atom_id res chain seq x y z
N MET A 1 38.77 -41.20 -12.49
CA MET A 1 39.07 -39.89 -13.09
C MET A 1 37.73 -39.17 -13.22
N SER A 2 37.39 -38.43 -12.16
CA SER A 2 36.05 -37.93 -11.83
C SER A 2 35.84 -36.48 -12.29
N GLU A 3 34.60 -36.23 -12.69
CA GLU A 3 33.88 -34.96 -12.88
C GLU A 3 34.59 -33.63 -12.55
N PRO A 4 34.81 -32.77 -13.56
CA PRO A 4 34.93 -31.33 -13.37
C PRO A 4 33.83 -30.49 -14.04
N THR A 5 32.84 -31.08 -14.71
CA THR A 5 31.88 -30.35 -15.57
C THR A 5 30.65 -29.78 -14.85
N ASN A 6 30.22 -30.36 -13.72
CA ASN A 6 28.97 -29.96 -13.06
C ASN A 6 29.07 -28.62 -12.30
N LEU A 7 30.21 -28.35 -11.66
CA LEU A 7 30.45 -27.13 -10.87
C LEU A 7 30.37 -25.84 -11.71
N SER A 8 30.81 -25.88 -12.97
CA SER A 8 30.77 -24.70 -13.87
C SER A 8 29.35 -24.33 -14.32
N ARG A 9 28.44 -25.30 -14.38
CA ARG A 9 27.07 -25.09 -14.85
C ARG A 9 26.19 -24.53 -13.75
N ASP A 10 26.40 -24.99 -12.51
CA ASP A 10 25.71 -24.47 -11.32
C ASP A 10 26.19 -23.08 -10.90
N SER A 11 27.48 -22.75 -11.11
CA SER A 11 27.95 -21.38 -10.87
C SER A 11 27.34 -20.39 -11.87
N LEU A 12 27.26 -20.76 -13.15
CA LEU A 12 26.67 -19.93 -14.21
C LEU A 12 25.16 -19.70 -14.00
N THR A 13 24.42 -20.71 -13.54
CA THR A 13 22.98 -20.55 -13.22
C THR A 13 22.76 -19.72 -11.97
N THR A 14 23.62 -19.86 -10.95
CA THR A 14 23.55 -19.08 -9.70
C THR A 14 23.87 -17.61 -9.94
N ASP A 15 24.93 -17.30 -10.72
CA ASP A 15 25.30 -15.94 -11.07
C ASP A 15 24.21 -15.24 -11.87
N ALA A 16 23.60 -15.94 -12.84
CA ALA A 16 22.47 -15.43 -13.60
C ALA A 16 21.24 -15.14 -12.72
N LEU A 17 20.96 -16.00 -11.72
CA LEU A 17 19.87 -15.78 -10.76
C LEU A 17 20.13 -14.57 -9.86
N ILE A 18 21.37 -14.36 -9.42
CA ILE A 18 21.77 -13.21 -8.60
C ILE A 18 21.65 -11.92 -9.40
N GLU A 19 22.13 -11.90 -10.64
CA GLU A 19 22.05 -10.75 -11.53
C GLU A 19 20.59 -10.36 -11.79
N TYR A 20 19.73 -11.34 -12.05
CA TYR A 20 18.29 -11.13 -12.22
C TYR A 20 17.60 -10.57 -10.96
N ARG A 21 17.91 -11.10 -9.78
CA ARG A 21 17.37 -10.57 -8.51
C ARG A 21 17.78 -9.11 -8.30
N ARG A 22 19.03 -8.78 -8.65
CA ARG A 22 19.55 -7.41 -8.57
C ARG A 22 18.82 -6.48 -9.55
N GLU A 23 18.58 -6.92 -10.79
CA GLU A 23 17.82 -6.15 -11.79
C GLU A 23 16.38 -5.86 -11.32
N ILE A 24 15.68 -6.88 -10.79
CA ILE A 24 14.32 -6.70 -10.23
C ILE A 24 14.32 -5.73 -9.05
N ALA A 25 15.28 -5.88 -8.13
CA ALA A 25 15.37 -5.02 -6.95
C ALA A 25 15.62 -3.56 -7.37
N ASP A 26 16.53 -3.34 -8.32
CA ASP A 26 16.82 -2.01 -8.87
C ASP A 26 15.58 -1.41 -9.55
N LEU A 27 14.89 -2.15 -10.41
CA LEU A 27 13.65 -1.70 -11.05
C LEU A 27 12.56 -1.34 -10.02
N LYS A 28 12.37 -2.15 -8.98
CA LYS A 28 11.42 -1.85 -7.89
C LYS A 28 11.79 -0.56 -7.15
N GLN A 29 13.06 -0.36 -6.86
CA GLN A 29 13.55 0.84 -6.17
C GLN A 29 13.36 2.09 -7.03
N ARG A 30 13.69 2.01 -8.32
CA ARG A 30 13.45 3.08 -9.30
C ARG A 30 11.97 3.45 -9.41
N ILE A 31 11.07 2.46 -9.47
CA ILE A 31 9.61 2.71 -9.47
C ILE A 31 9.17 3.45 -8.21
N LYS A 32 9.67 3.05 -7.04
CA LYS A 32 9.32 3.70 -5.76
C LYS A 32 9.78 5.16 -5.74
N ASN A 33 11.03 5.41 -6.14
CA ASN A 33 11.60 6.76 -6.20
C ASN A 33 10.85 7.63 -7.21
N ARG A 34 10.57 7.10 -8.41
CA ARG A 34 9.85 7.85 -9.45
C ARG A 34 8.40 8.16 -9.05
N ARG A 35 7.71 7.25 -8.35
CA ARG A 35 6.39 7.54 -7.78
C ARG A 35 6.42 8.72 -6.83
N LEU A 36 7.41 8.78 -5.95
CA LEU A 36 7.53 9.86 -4.97
C LEU A 36 7.83 11.21 -5.66
N GLN A 37 8.67 11.20 -6.69
CA GLN A 37 8.95 12.37 -7.53
C GLN A 37 7.70 12.87 -8.27
N VAL A 38 6.98 11.99 -8.98
CA VAL A 38 5.76 12.35 -9.71
C VAL A 38 4.67 12.82 -8.76
N LEU A 39 4.54 12.19 -7.59
CA LEU A 39 3.59 12.61 -6.57
C LEU A 39 3.94 14.00 -6.04
N GLY A 40 5.22 14.29 -5.76
CA GLY A 40 5.66 15.64 -5.40
C GLY A 40 5.29 16.66 -6.48
N LEU A 41 5.66 16.37 -7.73
CA LEU A 41 5.46 17.28 -8.86
C LEU A 41 3.99 17.60 -9.13
N VAL A 42 3.07 16.68 -8.84
CA VAL A 42 1.62 16.89 -9.02
C VAL A 42 0.95 17.41 -7.75
N CYS A 43 1.29 16.88 -6.57
CA CYS A 43 0.64 17.28 -5.32
C CYS A 43 1.04 18.69 -4.87
N THR A 44 2.31 19.08 -5.00
CA THR A 44 2.76 20.41 -4.55
C THR A 44 2.00 21.55 -5.25
N PRO A 45 1.80 21.57 -6.59
CA PRO A 45 1.00 22.62 -7.22
C PRO A 45 -0.51 22.52 -6.90
N ILE A 46 -1.06 21.32 -6.69
CA ILE A 46 -2.47 21.17 -6.26
C ILE A 46 -2.66 21.75 -4.87
N VAL A 47 -1.75 21.47 -3.93
CA VAL A 47 -1.79 22.01 -2.57
C VAL A 47 -1.64 23.53 -2.61
N LEU A 48 -0.71 24.06 -3.43
CA LEU A 48 -0.58 25.51 -3.64
C LEU A 48 -1.90 26.13 -4.14
N ALA A 49 -2.51 25.56 -5.19
CA ALA A 49 -3.77 26.05 -5.71
C ALA A 49 -4.90 25.98 -4.66
N GLY A 50 -4.99 24.89 -3.90
CA GLY A 50 -5.93 24.74 -2.80
C GLY A 50 -5.72 25.78 -1.70
N THR A 51 -4.46 26.04 -1.30
CA THR A 51 -4.13 27.09 -0.32
C THR A 51 -4.49 28.48 -0.82
N LEU A 52 -4.24 28.80 -2.09
CA LEU A 52 -4.61 30.08 -2.69
C LEU A 52 -6.13 30.25 -2.77
N LEU A 53 -6.86 29.21 -3.15
CA LEU A 53 -8.33 29.22 -3.20
C LEU A 53 -8.95 29.36 -1.80
N ALA A 54 -8.40 28.65 -0.81
CA ALA A 54 -8.83 28.78 0.59
C ALA A 54 -8.55 30.20 1.10
N TRP A 55 -7.37 30.74 0.82
CA TRP A 55 -6.99 32.09 1.21
C TRP A 55 -7.89 33.15 0.54
N ALA A 56 -8.18 33.00 -0.76
CA ALA A 56 -9.10 33.87 -1.49
C ALA A 56 -10.54 33.77 -0.95
N SER A 57 -11.01 32.56 -0.65
CA SER A 57 -12.34 32.33 -0.07
C SER A 57 -12.48 32.96 1.33
N LEU A 58 -11.41 32.90 2.12
CA LEU A 58 -11.33 33.54 3.44
C LEU A 58 -11.36 35.07 3.27
N LYS A 59 -10.58 35.61 2.33
CA LYS A 59 -10.60 37.04 1.98
C LYS A 59 -11.98 37.51 1.55
N VAL A 60 -12.65 36.81 0.65
CA VAL A 60 -14.01 37.17 0.21
C VAL A 60 -15.02 37.12 1.35
N SER A 61 -15.00 36.04 2.16
CA SER A 61 -15.96 35.86 3.26
C SER A 61 -15.76 36.87 4.40
N PHE A 62 -14.50 37.19 4.73
CA PHE A 62 -14.19 38.19 5.75
C PHE A 62 -14.37 39.60 5.21
N TRP A 63 -14.02 39.92 3.95
CA TRP A 63 -14.24 41.24 3.37
C TRP A 63 -15.72 41.68 3.41
N LEU A 64 -16.66 40.74 3.40
CA LEU A 64 -18.09 40.99 3.62
C LEU A 64 -18.47 41.36 5.07
N ASN A 65 -17.69 40.96 6.09
CA ASN A 65 -18.07 41.04 7.52
C ASN A 65 -17.03 41.69 8.48
N SER A 66 -15.71 41.63 8.23
CA SER A 66 -14.61 42.25 9.00
C SER A 66 -13.23 42.01 8.38
N SER A 67 -12.20 42.80 8.72
CA SER A 67 -10.81 42.54 8.30
C SER A 67 -10.23 41.25 8.90
N ILE A 68 -9.49 40.48 8.11
CA ILE A 68 -8.78 39.27 8.57
C ILE A 68 -7.69 39.68 9.57
N PRO A 69 -7.47 38.92 10.67
CA PRO A 69 -6.33 39.14 11.55
C PRO A 69 -4.98 39.05 10.80
N ASP A 70 -4.12 40.06 10.94
CA ASP A 70 -2.84 40.16 10.22
C ASP A 70 -1.94 38.91 10.37
N ALA A 71 -2.05 38.21 11.50
CA ALA A 71 -1.34 36.95 11.76
C ALA A 71 -1.73 35.83 10.78
N LEU A 72 -3.02 35.71 10.43
CA LEU A 72 -3.52 34.72 9.48
C LEU A 72 -3.08 35.05 8.04
N ASP A 73 -3.07 36.32 7.66
CA ASP A 73 -2.64 36.75 6.32
C ASP A 73 -1.14 36.48 6.10
N ASN A 74 -0.32 36.77 7.12
CA ASN A 74 1.12 36.50 7.09
C ASN A 74 1.45 35.00 7.01
N ILE A 75 0.73 34.15 7.74
CA ILE A 75 0.93 32.68 7.70
C ILE A 75 0.57 32.13 6.32
N LEU A 76 -0.58 32.51 5.76
CA LEU A 76 -1.03 32.02 4.45
C LEU A 76 -0.13 32.51 3.31
N SER A 77 0.36 33.75 3.41
CA SER A 77 1.36 34.30 2.49
C SER A 77 2.68 33.53 2.56
N GLY A 78 3.21 33.30 3.77
CA GLY A 78 4.44 32.54 3.96
C GLY A 78 4.37 31.12 3.42
N ILE A 79 3.27 30.40 3.68
CA ILE A 79 3.03 29.05 3.16
C ILE A 79 2.96 29.07 1.63
N SER A 80 2.29 30.05 1.04
CA SER A 80 2.11 30.17 -0.41
C SER A 80 3.43 30.46 -1.13
N ILE A 81 4.28 31.34 -0.58
CA ILE A 81 5.62 31.62 -1.12
C ILE A 81 6.51 30.38 -1.04
N PHE A 82 6.51 29.69 0.10
CA PHE A 82 7.27 28.46 0.29
C PHE A 82 6.86 27.37 -0.72
N LEU A 83 5.55 27.15 -0.88
CA LEU A 83 5.01 26.19 -1.84
C LEU A 83 5.32 26.58 -3.29
N ALA A 84 5.24 27.87 -3.64
CA ALA A 84 5.60 28.36 -4.97
C ALA A 84 7.09 28.12 -5.28
N ALA A 85 7.98 28.41 -4.32
CA ALA A 85 9.41 28.13 -4.45
C ALA A 85 9.68 26.62 -4.62
N ALA A 86 8.96 25.78 -3.86
CA ALA A 86 9.06 24.32 -3.98
C ALA A 86 8.61 23.80 -5.36
N VAL A 87 7.52 24.33 -5.92
CA VAL A 87 7.06 23.99 -7.28
C VAL A 87 8.11 24.37 -8.33
N VAL A 88 8.67 25.57 -8.24
CA VAL A 88 9.71 26.04 -9.17
C VAL A 88 10.95 25.16 -9.06
N ALA A 89 11.42 24.88 -7.84
CA ALA A 89 12.59 24.01 -7.62
C ALA A 89 12.37 22.59 -8.18
N GLN A 90 11.17 22.01 -7.99
CA GLN A 90 10.81 20.70 -8.54
C GLN A 90 10.72 20.71 -10.07
N MET A 91 10.17 21.76 -10.69
CA MET A 91 10.14 21.88 -12.14
C MET A 91 11.53 22.06 -12.73
N VAL A 92 12.39 22.89 -12.12
CA VAL A 92 13.78 23.05 -12.55
C VAL A 92 14.52 21.70 -12.45
N ALA A 93 14.34 20.96 -11.36
CA ALA A 93 14.89 19.62 -11.21
C ALA A 93 14.35 18.59 -12.23
N GLU A 94 13.11 18.72 -12.72
CA GLU A 94 12.52 17.82 -13.74
C GLU A 94 12.75 18.26 -15.20
N PHE A 95 13.07 19.54 -15.48
CA PHE A 95 13.26 20.02 -16.87
C PHE A 95 14.66 20.53 -17.24
N ASN A 96 15.48 21.01 -16.29
CA ASN A 96 16.84 21.50 -16.57
C ASN A 96 17.93 20.40 -16.57
N GLU A 97 18.62 20.20 -17.69
CA GLU A 97 19.61 19.13 -17.94
C GLU A 97 20.86 19.19 -17.05
N ASP A 98 21.19 20.37 -16.51
CA ASP A 98 22.40 20.58 -15.69
C ASP A 98 22.32 19.94 -14.29
N PHE A 99 21.12 19.60 -13.81
CA PHE A 99 20.91 19.04 -12.48
C PHE A 99 20.67 17.52 -12.56
N GLU A 100 21.73 16.73 -12.43
CA GLU A 100 21.72 15.25 -12.41
C GLU A 100 21.11 14.63 -11.13
N VAL A 101 20.17 15.32 -10.48
CA VAL A 101 19.60 14.86 -9.21
C VAL A 101 18.75 13.60 -9.40
N TRP A 102 18.09 13.43 -10.56
CA TRP A 102 17.14 12.33 -10.81
C TRP A 102 17.57 11.41 -11.97
N LYS A 103 17.95 10.17 -11.62
CA LYS A 103 18.47 9.13 -12.54
C LYS A 103 17.49 8.68 -13.64
N ASP A 104 16.18 8.65 -13.37
CA ASP A 104 15.14 8.17 -14.31
C ASP A 104 14.17 9.30 -14.71
N ARG A 105 14.73 10.46 -15.05
CA ARG A 105 13.99 11.66 -15.48
C ARG A 105 13.16 11.41 -16.73
N ARG A 106 11.98 12.05 -16.87
CA ARG A 106 11.03 11.89 -17.99
C ARG A 106 10.50 10.46 -18.25
N THR A 107 11.05 9.44 -17.59
CA THR A 107 10.50 8.08 -17.69
C THR A 107 9.18 7.99 -16.93
N SER A 108 8.20 7.35 -17.56
CA SER A 108 6.90 7.17 -16.93
C SER A 108 6.96 5.98 -15.95
N VAL A 109 6.23 6.08 -14.84
CA VAL A 109 6.07 4.96 -13.89
C VAL A 109 5.49 3.72 -14.59
N ARG A 110 4.68 3.93 -15.64
CA ARG A 110 4.09 2.85 -16.46
C ARG A 110 5.16 2.10 -17.24
N GLU A 111 6.13 2.80 -17.82
CA GLU A 111 7.22 2.19 -18.56
C GLU A 111 8.13 1.37 -17.64
N LEU A 112 8.51 1.91 -16.47
CA LEU A 112 9.29 1.15 -15.49
C LEU A 112 8.55 -0.11 -15.00
N ARG A 113 7.23 -0.02 -14.80
CA ARG A 113 6.39 -1.18 -14.47
C ARG A 113 6.33 -2.19 -15.60
N LEU A 114 6.26 -1.74 -16.86
CA LEU A 114 6.27 -2.61 -18.02
C LEU A 114 7.61 -3.35 -18.15
N ARG A 115 8.73 -2.65 -17.91
CA ARG A 115 10.06 -3.29 -17.88
C ARG A 115 10.14 -4.34 -16.77
N LEU A 116 9.62 -4.03 -15.58
CA LEU A 116 9.54 -4.98 -14.48
C LEU A 116 8.68 -6.21 -14.85
N SER A 117 7.51 -6.02 -15.45
CA SER A 117 6.64 -7.14 -15.85
C SER A 117 7.28 -7.99 -16.94
N LEU A 118 7.93 -7.36 -17.94
CA LEU A 118 8.63 -8.07 -19.00
C LEU A 118 9.82 -8.88 -18.46
N ALA A 119 10.59 -8.33 -17.51
CA ALA A 119 11.67 -9.05 -16.85
C ALA A 119 11.13 -10.28 -16.09
N GLN A 120 10.03 -10.11 -15.35
CA GLN A 120 9.36 -11.20 -14.63
C GLN A 120 8.79 -12.28 -15.57
N GLU A 121 8.21 -11.87 -16.70
CA GLU A 121 7.60 -12.77 -17.66
C GLU A 121 8.64 -13.59 -18.43
N ARG A 122 9.77 -12.99 -18.81
CA ARG A 122 10.92 -13.72 -19.41
C ARG A 122 11.37 -14.87 -18.51
N HIS A 123 11.53 -14.61 -17.22
CA HIS A 123 11.88 -15.64 -16.25
C HIS A 123 10.82 -16.74 -16.15
N ILE A 124 9.52 -16.37 -16.15
CA ILE A 124 8.44 -17.37 -16.13
C ILE A 124 8.45 -18.21 -17.41
N LEU A 125 8.72 -17.62 -18.56
CA LEU A 125 8.78 -18.33 -19.85
C LEU A 125 10.00 -19.26 -19.93
N GLU A 126 11.15 -18.84 -19.43
CA GLU A 126 12.34 -19.68 -19.31
C GLU A 126 12.09 -20.85 -18.34
N ALA A 127 11.44 -20.58 -17.21
CA ALA A 127 11.02 -21.61 -16.25
C ALA A 127 9.93 -22.55 -16.80
N ARG A 128 9.02 -22.07 -17.67
CA ARG A 128 7.94 -22.90 -18.28
C ARG A 128 8.42 -23.76 -19.44
N ARG A 129 9.48 -23.38 -20.17
CA ARG A 129 10.03 -24.17 -21.28
C ARG A 129 10.58 -25.53 -20.83
N ARG A 130 10.84 -25.70 -19.54
CA ARG A 130 11.10 -27.00 -18.91
C ARG A 130 9.97 -27.25 -17.94
N THR A 131 8.95 -28.05 -18.28
CA THR A 131 7.94 -28.47 -17.30
C THR A 131 8.68 -29.22 -16.19
N PRO A 132 8.89 -28.61 -15.01
CA PRO A 132 9.72 -29.23 -14.01
C PRO A 132 8.95 -30.41 -13.39
N PRO A 133 9.65 -31.46 -12.93
CA PRO A 133 9.08 -32.47 -12.05
C PRO A 133 8.24 -31.85 -10.92
N SER A 134 7.26 -32.58 -10.39
CA SER A 134 6.40 -32.11 -9.28
C SER A 134 7.20 -31.60 -8.08
N MET A 135 8.31 -32.26 -7.76
CA MET A 135 9.24 -31.90 -6.69
C MET A 135 9.81 -30.49 -6.88
N ASP A 136 10.39 -30.19 -8.06
CA ASP A 136 10.93 -28.87 -8.39
C ASP A 136 9.87 -27.76 -8.31
N ARG A 137 8.61 -28.08 -8.68
CA ARG A 137 7.50 -27.14 -8.55
C ARG A 137 7.18 -26.85 -7.09
N GLN A 138 7.12 -27.86 -6.23
CA GLN A 138 6.87 -27.69 -4.80
C GLN A 138 8.03 -26.98 -4.10
N ALA A 139 9.28 -27.26 -4.47
CA ALA A 139 10.46 -26.55 -4.00
C ALA A 139 10.42 -25.07 -4.41
N SER A 140 10.09 -24.77 -5.67
CA SER A 140 9.90 -23.39 -6.14
C SER A 140 8.72 -22.68 -5.46
N TYR A 141 7.71 -23.44 -5.01
CA TYR A 141 6.57 -22.92 -4.27
C TYR A 141 7.01 -22.50 -2.85
N LYS A 142 7.77 -23.35 -2.16
CA LYS A 142 8.40 -23.02 -0.86
C LYS A 142 9.22 -21.74 -0.95
N GLU A 143 10.05 -21.58 -2.00
CA GLU A 143 10.88 -20.40 -2.18
C GLU A 143 10.08 -19.09 -2.32
N LYS A 144 8.84 -19.17 -2.83
CA LYS A 144 7.95 -18.01 -2.98
C LYS A 144 7.20 -17.65 -1.69
N LEU A 145 7.09 -18.56 -0.72
CA LEU A 145 6.31 -18.34 0.51
C LEU A 145 6.71 -17.07 1.28
N PRO A 146 8.01 -16.76 1.51
CA PRO A 146 8.38 -15.54 2.23
C PRO A 146 7.87 -14.27 1.55
N THR A 147 7.84 -14.25 0.21
CA THR A 147 7.32 -13.12 -0.55
C THR A 147 5.81 -12.98 -0.40
N GLU A 148 5.08 -14.09 -0.41
CA GLU A 148 3.62 -14.09 -0.21
C GLU A 148 3.23 -13.72 1.22
N ILE A 149 3.95 -14.22 2.23
CA ILE A 149 3.77 -13.81 3.64
C ILE A 149 3.98 -12.30 3.77
N ALA A 150 5.06 -11.76 3.19
CA ALA A 150 5.33 -10.33 3.21
C ALA A 150 4.23 -9.51 2.52
N ARG A 151 3.66 -10.03 1.43
CA ARG A 151 2.53 -9.42 0.73
C ARG A 151 1.28 -9.38 1.62
N LEU A 152 0.88 -10.50 2.22
CA LEU A 152 -0.29 -10.57 3.13
C LEU A 152 -0.13 -9.62 4.32
N ARG A 153 1.06 -9.58 4.94
CA ARG A 153 1.38 -8.63 6.03
C ARG A 153 1.31 -7.18 5.57
N ASN A 154 1.72 -6.87 4.35
CA ASN A 154 1.64 -5.52 3.81
C ASN A 154 0.19 -5.10 3.52
N GLU A 155 -0.62 -6.00 2.98
CA GLU A 155 -2.05 -5.79 2.77
C GLU A 155 -2.78 -5.62 4.12
N SER A 156 -2.48 -6.45 5.12
CA SER A 156 -2.99 -6.27 6.49
C SER A 156 -2.64 -4.90 7.08
N ARG A 157 -1.36 -4.47 7.00
CA ARG A 157 -0.93 -3.14 7.46
C ARG A 157 -1.64 -2.00 6.70
N HIS A 158 -1.97 -2.19 5.44
CA HIS A 158 -2.74 -1.20 4.68
C HIS A 158 -4.15 -1.08 5.25
N TYR A 159 -4.88 -2.18 5.40
CA TYR A 159 -6.23 -2.16 5.97
C TYR A 159 -6.26 -1.63 7.41
N ARG A 160 -5.24 -1.96 8.23
CA ARG A 160 -5.09 -1.39 9.58
C ARG A 160 -4.94 0.12 9.53
N ARG A 161 -4.10 0.66 8.63
CA ARG A 161 -3.95 2.12 8.46
C ARG A 161 -5.24 2.80 8.03
N VAL A 162 -6.00 2.20 7.11
CA VAL A 162 -7.31 2.72 6.70
C VAL A 162 -8.27 2.76 7.88
N HIS A 163 -8.33 1.69 8.67
CA HIS A 163 -9.17 1.66 9.88
C HIS A 163 -8.78 2.77 10.88
N LEU A 164 -7.49 2.91 11.19
CA LEU A 164 -7.01 3.97 12.08
C LEU A 164 -7.35 5.37 11.53
N LEU A 165 -7.21 5.59 10.22
CA LEU A 165 -7.54 6.87 9.59
C LEU A 165 -9.02 7.20 9.73
N MET A 166 -9.91 6.24 9.46
CA MET A 166 -11.36 6.44 9.63
C MET A 166 -11.71 6.74 11.09
N GLN A 167 -11.08 6.03 12.03
CA GLN A 167 -11.28 6.25 13.46
C GLN A 167 -10.80 7.64 13.91
N TRP A 168 -9.63 8.10 13.45
CA TRP A 168 -9.15 9.44 13.71
C TRP A 168 -10.07 10.52 13.12
N LEU A 169 -10.56 10.33 11.90
CA LEU A 169 -11.53 11.26 11.30
C LEU A 169 -12.83 11.33 12.10
N LEU A 170 -13.31 10.22 12.66
CA LEU A 170 -14.48 10.21 13.55
C LEU A 170 -14.20 11.00 14.83
N PHE A 171 -13.07 10.77 15.50
CA PHE A 171 -12.72 11.50 16.71
C PHE A 171 -12.55 13.00 16.46
N VAL A 172 -11.85 13.38 15.39
CA VAL A 172 -11.66 14.78 15.02
C VAL A 172 -12.98 15.45 14.66
N SER A 173 -13.84 14.79 13.87
CA SER A 173 -15.14 15.35 13.50
C SER A 173 -16.05 15.51 14.72
N SER A 174 -16.05 14.52 15.63
CA SER A 174 -16.82 14.58 16.87
C SER A 174 -16.34 15.71 17.78
N ALA A 175 -15.02 15.86 17.96
CA ALA A 175 -14.45 16.98 18.73
C ALA A 175 -14.73 18.34 18.07
N ALA A 176 -14.68 18.42 16.73
CA ALA A 176 -15.00 19.63 15.98
C ALA A 176 -16.47 20.04 16.15
N ILE A 177 -17.41 19.09 16.16
CA ILE A 177 -18.82 19.37 16.45
C ILE A 177 -18.94 20.04 17.82
N SER A 178 -18.34 19.45 18.87
CA SER A 178 -18.37 20.01 20.22
C SER A 178 -17.76 21.43 20.28
N ALA A 179 -16.64 21.66 19.60
CA ALA A 179 -16.00 22.97 19.54
C ALA A 179 -16.89 24.01 18.84
N VAL A 180 -17.47 23.67 17.68
CA VAL A 180 -18.38 24.57 16.94
C VAL A 180 -19.65 24.86 17.74
N THR A 181 -20.20 23.87 18.45
CA THR A 181 -21.36 24.09 19.32
C THR A 181 -21.05 24.97 20.54
N ALA A 182 -19.83 24.90 21.08
CA ALA A 182 -19.43 25.68 22.25
C ALA A 182 -19.13 27.15 21.91
N TRP A 183 -18.71 27.44 20.67
CA TRP A 183 -18.30 28.76 20.21
C TRP A 183 -19.50 29.67 19.84
N TYR A 184 -20.59 29.67 20.63
CA TYR A 184 -21.77 30.58 20.52
C TYR A 184 -22.92 30.11 19.59
N ASP A 185 -24.13 30.67 19.79
CA ASP A 185 -25.33 30.44 18.96
C ASP A 185 -25.04 30.86 17.51
N PRO A 186 -24.81 29.90 16.59
CA PRO A 186 -24.01 30.19 15.41
C PRO A 186 -24.79 31.07 14.41
N PRO A 187 -24.20 32.18 13.91
CA PRO A 187 -24.72 32.84 12.71
C PRO A 187 -24.82 31.81 11.57
N GLN A 188 -25.77 31.99 10.65
CA GLN A 188 -26.15 31.03 9.60
C GLN A 188 -25.01 30.20 8.96
N PRO A 189 -23.81 30.73 8.62
CA PRO A 189 -22.73 29.91 8.05
C PRO A 189 -22.20 28.78 8.96
N ALA A 190 -22.17 28.97 10.28
CA ALA A 190 -21.66 27.95 11.20
C ALA A 190 -22.64 26.76 11.38
N LYS A 191 -23.93 26.95 11.09
CA LYS A 191 -24.90 25.83 10.98
C LYS A 191 -24.58 24.89 9.82
N GLY A 192 -24.08 25.44 8.70
CA GLY A 192 -23.62 24.63 7.56
C GLY A 192 -22.42 23.75 7.91
N ALA A 193 -21.49 24.27 8.72
CA ALA A 193 -20.35 23.49 9.21
C ALA A 193 -20.78 22.33 10.11
N LEU A 194 -21.73 22.55 11.01
CA LEU A 194 -22.34 21.50 11.86
C LEU A 194 -22.99 20.39 11.03
N ILE A 195 -23.79 20.75 10.02
CA ILE A 195 -24.41 19.78 9.10
C ILE A 195 -23.35 18.99 8.34
N GLY A 196 -22.31 19.66 7.84
CA GLY A 196 -21.20 19.02 7.12
C GLY A 196 -20.41 18.04 7.99
N LEU A 197 -20.11 18.41 9.24
CA LEU A 197 -19.43 17.54 10.19
C LEU A 197 -20.31 16.33 10.57
N GLY A 198 -21.61 16.54 10.82
CA GLY A 198 -22.55 15.45 11.09
C GLY A 198 -22.68 14.47 9.93
N PHE A 199 -22.79 15.00 8.70
CA PHE A 199 -22.77 14.18 7.48
C PHE A 199 -21.48 13.36 7.36
N THR A 200 -20.34 13.98 7.63
CA THR A 200 -19.02 13.31 7.60
C THR A 200 -18.97 12.14 8.57
N VAL A 201 -19.45 12.33 9.81
CA VAL A 201 -19.54 11.25 10.82
C VAL A 201 -20.42 10.10 10.31
N THR A 202 -21.60 10.40 9.75
CA THR A 202 -22.51 9.39 9.20
C THR A 202 -21.85 8.60 8.07
N VAL A 203 -21.22 9.27 7.11
CA VAL A 203 -20.55 8.63 5.98
C VAL A 203 -19.41 7.73 6.45
N ILE A 204 -18.55 8.20 7.36
CA ILE A 204 -17.42 7.40 7.85
C ILE A 204 -17.91 6.20 8.66
N THR A 205 -18.97 6.37 9.45
CA THR A 205 -19.57 5.28 10.23
C THR A 205 -20.12 4.20 9.29
N ALA A 206 -20.89 4.60 8.27
CA ALA A 206 -21.40 3.69 7.25
C ALA A 206 -20.27 2.99 6.48
N ALA A 207 -19.25 3.74 6.06
CA ALA A 207 -18.10 3.19 5.35
C ALA A 207 -17.31 2.20 6.22
N THR A 208 -17.10 2.50 7.50
CA THR A 208 -16.38 1.61 8.43
C THR A 208 -17.16 0.31 8.65
N GLY A 209 -18.48 0.39 8.80
CA GLY A 209 -19.35 -0.77 8.94
C GLY A 209 -19.44 -1.62 7.66
N TYR A 210 -19.46 -0.99 6.49
CA TYR A 210 -19.55 -1.67 5.20
C TYR A 210 -18.23 -2.35 4.79
N PHE A 211 -17.12 -1.61 4.81
CA PHE A 211 -15.82 -2.14 4.33
C PHE A 211 -15.14 -3.07 5.33
N LYS A 212 -15.49 -2.99 6.63
CA LYS A 212 -14.93 -3.80 7.72
C LYS A 212 -13.40 -3.92 7.66
N PRO A 213 -12.65 -2.81 7.56
CA PRO A 213 -11.21 -2.84 7.34
C PRO A 213 -10.44 -3.54 8.47
N ARG A 214 -10.95 -3.50 9.69
CA ARG A 214 -10.38 -4.19 10.86
C ARG A 214 -10.40 -5.71 10.69
N GLU A 215 -11.54 -6.27 10.30
CA GLU A 215 -11.72 -7.73 10.13
C GLU A 215 -10.84 -8.26 9.00
N ARG A 216 -10.79 -7.54 7.87
CA ARG A 216 -9.89 -7.86 6.75
C ARG A 216 -8.42 -7.86 7.18
N ALA A 217 -7.99 -6.84 7.92
CA ALA A 217 -6.61 -6.75 8.41
C ALA A 217 -6.25 -7.93 9.32
N PHE A 218 -7.17 -8.33 10.20
CA PHE A 218 -6.97 -9.46 11.12
C PHE A 218 -6.87 -10.79 10.37
N ASN A 219 -7.81 -11.06 9.45
CA ASN A 219 -7.82 -12.31 8.67
C ASN A 219 -6.57 -12.50 7.82
N LEU A 220 -6.08 -11.42 7.20
CA LEU A 220 -4.84 -11.43 6.40
C LEU A 220 -3.62 -11.70 7.27
N GLN A 221 -3.54 -11.07 8.44
CA GLN A 221 -2.44 -11.26 9.38
C GLN A 221 -2.43 -12.70 9.91
N GLN A 222 -3.59 -13.21 10.33
CA GLN A 222 -3.74 -14.58 10.81
C GLN A 222 -3.29 -15.59 9.74
N THR A 223 -3.71 -15.40 8.49
CA THR A 223 -3.30 -16.27 7.38
C THR A 223 -1.79 -16.21 7.15
N ALA A 224 -1.20 -15.01 7.19
CA ALA A 224 0.25 -14.85 7.04
C ALA A 224 1.03 -15.56 8.14
N ASP A 225 0.57 -15.45 9.40
CA ASP A 225 1.24 -16.04 10.56
C ASP A 225 1.08 -17.57 10.55
N SER A 226 -0.07 -18.10 10.13
CA SER A 226 -0.24 -19.55 9.94
C SER A 226 0.68 -20.10 8.85
N ILE A 227 0.77 -19.43 7.69
CA ILE A 227 1.69 -19.87 6.61
C ILE A 227 3.15 -19.81 7.08
N GLU A 228 3.55 -18.76 7.80
CA GLU A 228 4.91 -18.64 8.34
C GLU A 228 5.22 -19.75 9.36
N GLN A 229 4.26 -20.10 10.22
CA GLN A 229 4.40 -21.21 11.17
C GLN A 229 4.68 -22.54 10.44
N HIS A 230 3.94 -22.82 9.36
CA HIS A 230 4.15 -24.04 8.56
C HIS A 230 5.47 -24.02 7.79
N ALA A 231 5.86 -22.87 7.23
CA ALA A 231 7.16 -22.72 6.56
C ALA A 231 8.33 -22.93 7.54
N THR A 232 8.23 -22.33 8.73
CA THR A 232 9.23 -22.48 9.80
C THR A 232 9.29 -23.92 10.31
N ALA A 233 8.14 -24.58 10.48
CA ALA A 233 8.08 -25.97 10.91
C ALA A 233 8.75 -26.92 9.90
N LEU A 234 8.60 -26.66 8.60
CA LEU A 234 9.31 -27.39 7.55
C LEU A 234 10.82 -27.16 7.62
N GLU A 235 11.26 -25.90 7.78
CA GLU A 235 12.68 -25.57 7.87
C GLU A 235 13.36 -26.20 9.09
N LEU A 236 12.63 -26.31 10.20
CA LEU A 236 13.11 -26.95 11.43
C LEU A 236 12.96 -28.48 11.41
N GLY A 237 12.27 -29.06 10.42
CA GLY A 237 12.00 -30.50 10.34
C GLY A 237 11.15 -31.02 11.51
N ILE A 238 10.32 -30.16 12.11
CA ILE A 238 9.46 -30.51 13.25
C ILE A 238 8.06 -30.89 12.76
N ALA A 239 7.29 -31.59 13.62
CA ALA A 239 5.92 -31.98 13.30
C ALA A 239 5.09 -30.75 12.85
N PRO A 240 4.31 -30.85 11.74
CA PRO A 240 3.97 -32.07 11.00
C PRO A 240 4.96 -32.46 9.87
N TYR A 241 6.08 -31.76 9.70
CA TYR A 241 7.04 -31.92 8.58
C TYR A 241 8.30 -32.70 8.98
N ASN A 242 8.12 -33.85 9.62
CA ASN A 242 9.19 -34.71 10.12
C ASN A 242 9.31 -36.04 9.35
N ALA A 243 8.75 -36.12 8.13
CA ALA A 243 8.90 -37.31 7.31
C ALA A 243 10.36 -37.52 6.88
N ILE A 244 10.76 -38.78 6.72
CA ILE A 244 12.10 -39.18 6.26
C ILE A 244 12.32 -38.74 4.80
N GLU A 245 11.26 -38.76 3.99
CA GLU A 245 11.27 -38.33 2.59
C GLU A 245 10.91 -36.84 2.50
N GLU A 246 11.83 -36.02 1.97
CA GLU A 246 11.64 -34.57 1.83
C GLU A 246 10.46 -34.23 0.90
N ASP A 247 10.26 -35.01 -0.16
CA ASP A 247 9.16 -34.87 -1.13
C ASP A 247 7.79 -34.87 -0.44
N ARG A 248 7.62 -35.73 0.56
CA ARG A 248 6.37 -35.86 1.30
C ARG A 248 6.12 -34.65 2.20
N ASN A 249 7.17 -34.06 2.77
CA ASN A 249 7.07 -32.83 3.54
C ASN A 249 6.74 -31.62 2.65
N LEU A 250 7.31 -31.56 1.44
CA LEU A 250 7.03 -30.51 0.45
C LEU A 250 5.60 -30.61 -0.11
N GLU A 251 5.11 -31.81 -0.39
CA GLU A 251 3.73 -32.05 -0.79
C GLU A 251 2.74 -31.65 0.32
N LEU A 252 3.02 -32.05 1.56
CA LEU A 252 2.21 -31.68 2.71
C LEU A 252 2.17 -30.15 2.89
N LEU A 253 3.33 -29.48 2.78
CA LEU A 253 3.40 -28.02 2.89
C LEU A 253 2.55 -27.36 1.81
N ALA A 254 2.72 -27.76 0.56
CA ALA A 254 1.96 -27.20 -0.57
C ALA A 254 0.45 -27.38 -0.36
N THR A 255 0.03 -28.57 0.09
CA THR A 255 -1.38 -28.88 0.36
C THR A 255 -1.94 -28.02 1.49
N THR A 256 -1.21 -27.90 2.61
CA THR A 256 -1.65 -27.10 3.76
C THR A 256 -1.76 -25.62 3.42
N VAL A 257 -0.76 -25.05 2.72
CA VAL A 257 -0.78 -23.63 2.34
C VAL A 257 -1.91 -23.34 1.35
N GLU A 258 -2.17 -24.21 0.38
CA GLU A 258 -3.33 -24.04 -0.52
C GLU A 258 -4.67 -24.15 0.21
N GLY A 259 -4.76 -25.01 1.23
CA GLY A 259 -5.90 -25.05 2.16
C GLY A 259 -6.11 -23.72 2.87
N LEU A 260 -5.06 -23.16 3.48
CA LEU A 260 -5.11 -21.84 4.14
C LEU A 260 -5.53 -20.72 3.19
N ARG A 261 -5.09 -20.76 1.93
CA ARG A 261 -5.50 -19.80 0.89
C ARG A 261 -6.95 -19.96 0.48
N ALA A 262 -7.46 -21.19 0.41
CA ALA A 262 -8.87 -21.44 0.15
C ALA A 262 -9.73 -20.90 1.31
N GLU A 263 -9.32 -21.15 2.55
CA GLU A 263 -9.98 -20.61 3.74
C GLU A 263 -9.97 -19.07 3.76
N GLN A 264 -8.84 -18.44 3.46
CA GLN A 264 -8.74 -16.99 3.35
C GLN A 264 -9.74 -16.46 2.32
N ARG A 265 -9.79 -17.05 1.12
CA ARG A 265 -10.73 -16.65 0.06
C ARG A 265 -12.18 -16.78 0.52
N MET A 266 -12.52 -17.84 1.25
CA MET A 266 -13.85 -18.02 1.83
C MET A 266 -14.16 -16.94 2.88
N ARG A 267 -13.21 -16.63 3.78
CA ARG A 267 -13.38 -15.54 4.78
C ARG A 267 -13.56 -14.19 4.11
N GLU A 268 -12.82 -13.89 3.04
CA GLU A 268 -12.98 -12.64 2.28
C GLU A 268 -14.35 -12.56 1.60
N GLN A 269 -14.82 -13.65 1.00
CA GLN A 269 -16.16 -13.72 0.42
C GLN A 269 -17.27 -13.53 1.48
N GLN A 270 -17.10 -14.11 2.67
CA GLN A 270 -18.03 -13.90 3.78
C GLN A 270 -18.08 -12.45 4.26
N LEU A 271 -16.96 -11.72 4.16
CA LEU A 271 -16.92 -10.29 4.50
C LEU A 271 -17.60 -9.40 3.46
N ASP A 272 -17.65 -9.83 2.20
CA ASP A 272 -18.29 -9.11 1.10
C ASP A 272 -19.79 -9.39 1.00
N GLN A 273 -20.27 -10.50 1.59
CA GLN A 273 -21.71 -10.77 1.66
C GLN A 273 -22.40 -9.80 2.62
N PRO A 274 -23.46 -9.09 2.18
CA PRO A 274 -24.25 -8.29 3.11
C PRO A 274 -24.82 -9.22 4.17
N GLN A 275 -24.70 -8.83 5.45
CA GLN A 275 -25.38 -9.52 6.56
C GLN A 275 -26.89 -9.28 6.45
N GLN A 276 -27.54 -9.83 5.43
CA GLN A 276 -28.99 -9.96 5.39
C GLN A 276 -29.37 -11.06 6.37
N GLY A 277 -29.89 -10.67 7.55
CA GLY A 277 -30.67 -11.59 8.38
C GLY A 277 -30.11 -11.97 9.76
N GLN A 278 -29.51 -11.05 10.52
CA GLN A 278 -29.41 -11.20 12.00
C GLN A 278 -30.34 -10.25 12.78
N GLN A 279 -31.28 -9.58 12.12
CA GLN A 279 -32.49 -9.11 12.80
C GLN A 279 -33.43 -10.32 12.96
N GLN A 280 -33.12 -11.15 13.97
CA GLN A 280 -34.11 -12.04 14.54
C GLN A 280 -35.26 -11.18 15.06
N VAL A 281 -36.45 -11.49 14.56
CA VAL A 281 -37.74 -11.06 15.08
C VAL A 281 -37.77 -11.36 16.58
N ILE A 282 -37.90 -10.32 17.41
CA ILE A 282 -38.41 -10.40 18.78
C ILE A 282 -39.60 -9.46 18.84
#